data_AF-A0A9X6NID2-F1
#
_entry.id   AF-A0A9X6NID2-F1
#
_cell.length_a   1.000
_cell.length_b   1.000
_cell.length_c   1.000
_cell.angle_alpha   90.00
_cell.angle_beta   90.00
_cell.angle_gamma   90.00
#
_symmetry.space_group_name_H-M   'P 1'
#
loop_
_entity.id
_entity.type
_entity.pdbx_description
1 polymer ?
#
loop_
_entity_poly.entity_id
_entity_poly.type
_entity_poly.pdbx_seq_one_letter_code
_entity_poly.pdbx_strand_id
1 'polypeptide(L)'
;MEKDSFSEVVLKKQYQKLALVLHSDKNKAPGMTSTRHSSGFTLFLQLSPLFLFLGLSLLSSLTYTEPVSNLQRSLKYPHQYLTRNLNVRFYLKDDIHTKLTNKEMLTIETSVEELYLNNLKESCLRERAYKENVMWLGRLYGNHKLAQKGRELETPSCDTLSRAYNKLASV
;
A
#
# COMPACT_ATOMS: atom_id res chain seq x y z
N MET A 1 42.56 54.76 -2.52
CA MET A 1 41.91 53.43 -2.48
C MET A 1 42.05 52.87 -1.06
N GLU A 2 41.33 53.42 -0.08
CA GLU A 2 41.52 53.09 1.35
C GLU A 2 40.20 53.12 2.14
N LYS A 3 39.12 52.58 1.56
CA LYS A 3 37.81 52.43 2.23
C LYS A 3 37.40 50.98 2.45
N ASP A 4 37.92 50.04 1.65
CA ASP A 4 37.48 48.65 1.67
C ASP A 4 38.07 47.84 2.83
N SER A 5 39.32 48.13 3.23
CA SER A 5 40.02 47.41 4.30
C SER A 5 39.36 47.61 5.68
N PHE A 6 38.90 48.84 5.99
CA PHE A 6 38.26 49.11 7.28
C PHE A 6 36.91 48.40 7.43
N SER A 7 36.11 48.35 6.35
CA SER A 7 34.80 47.69 6.36
C SER A 7 34.92 46.16 6.49
N GLU A 8 35.91 45.56 5.83
CA GLU A 8 36.15 44.12 5.89
C GLU A 8 36.61 43.65 7.28
N VAL A 9 37.43 44.47 7.96
CA VAL A 9 37.88 44.21 9.34
C VAL A 9 36.70 44.27 10.32
N VAL A 10 35.79 45.23 10.16
CA VAL A 10 34.58 45.35 11.00
C VAL A 10 33.64 44.18 10.74
N LEU A 11 33.43 43.81 9.48
CA LEU A 11 32.57 42.69 9.08
C LEU A 11 33.08 41.35 9.64
N LYS A 12 34.39 41.09 9.56
CA LYS A 12 35.02 39.88 10.12
C LYS A 12 34.85 39.82 11.64
N LYS A 13 34.99 40.95 12.34
CA LYS A 13 34.76 41.01 13.79
C LYS A 13 33.31 40.72 14.18
N GLN A 14 32.34 41.24 13.44
CA GLN A 14 30.93 40.96 13.69
C GLN A 14 30.58 39.51 13.38
N TYR A 15 31.08 38.96 12.28
CA TYR A 15 30.86 37.56 11.91
C TYR A 15 31.44 36.60 12.96
N GLN A 16 32.64 36.89 13.48
CA GLN A 16 33.28 36.09 14.53
C GLN A 16 32.52 36.15 15.85
N LYS A 17 31.95 37.30 16.23
CA LYS A 17 31.07 37.42 17.40
C LYS A 17 29.79 36.60 17.24
N LEU A 18 29.18 36.61 16.05
CA LEU A 18 27.95 35.85 15.78
C LEU A 18 28.22 34.34 15.83
N ALA A 19 29.33 33.90 15.23
CA ALA A 19 29.75 32.50 15.25
C ALA A 19 30.03 32.00 16.68
N LEU A 20 30.61 32.85 17.54
CA LEU A 20 30.83 32.53 18.95
C LEU A 20 29.55 32.28 19.75
N VAL A 21 28.47 33.00 19.40
CA VAL A 21 27.15 32.86 20.04
C VAL A 21 26.39 31.63 19.52
N LEU A 22 26.63 31.24 18.26
CA LEU A 22 26.00 30.07 17.63
C LEU A 22 26.80 28.77 17.80
N HIS A 23 27.91 28.77 18.55
CA HIS A 23 28.63 27.55 18.87
C HIS A 23 27.69 26.53 19.52
N SER A 24 27.75 25.30 19.01
CA SER A 24 26.91 24.16 19.41
C SER A 24 26.92 23.87 20.91
N ASP A 25 27.91 24.36 21.65
CA ASP A 25 28.05 24.24 23.11
C ASP A 25 26.92 24.97 23.87
N LYS A 26 26.41 26.10 23.33
CA LYS A 26 25.32 26.87 23.93
C LYS A 26 23.92 26.46 23.43
N ASN A 27 23.83 25.80 22.29
CA ASN A 27 22.60 25.18 21.79
C ASN A 27 22.56 23.69 22.14
N LYS A 28 22.60 23.40 23.45
CA LYS A 28 22.26 22.07 23.93
C LYS A 28 20.75 21.91 23.82
N ALA A 29 20.28 21.34 22.71
CA ALA A 29 18.89 20.97 22.56
C ALA A 29 18.45 20.11 23.76
N PRO A 30 17.43 20.51 24.53
CA PRO A 30 16.90 19.69 25.61
C PRO A 30 16.16 18.52 24.95
N GLY A 31 16.86 17.41 24.76
CA GLY A 31 16.27 16.25 24.07
C GLY A 31 17.23 15.09 23.79
N MET A 32 18.55 15.29 23.87
CA MET A 32 19.47 14.16 23.77
C MET A 32 19.62 13.51 25.15
N THR A 33 18.80 12.49 25.36
CA THR A 33 18.77 11.55 26.49
C THR A 33 20.15 11.40 27.14
N SER A 34 20.27 11.94 28.36
CA SER A 34 21.38 11.62 29.24
C SER A 34 21.35 10.11 29.48
N THR A 35 22.33 9.38 28.94
CA THR A 35 22.60 7.98 29.27
C THR A 35 23.11 7.91 30.71
N ARG A 36 22.21 8.14 31.66
CA ARG A 36 22.44 7.95 33.08
C ARG A 36 22.19 6.48 33.36
N HIS A 37 23.27 5.74 33.64
CA HIS A 37 23.32 4.37 34.16
C HIS A 37 22.00 3.60 33.98
N SER A 38 21.78 3.07 32.77
CA SER A 38 20.63 2.21 32.46
C SER A 38 20.70 1.01 33.39
N SER A 39 19.88 1.00 34.44
CA SER A 39 19.47 -0.24 35.10
C SER A 39 19.08 -1.22 33.98
N GLY A 40 19.56 -2.47 34.00
CA GLY A 40 19.24 -3.44 32.94
C GLY A 40 17.74 -3.50 32.64
N PHE A 41 16.92 -3.24 33.67
CA PHE A 41 15.47 -3.10 33.59
C PHE A 41 14.96 -2.05 32.58
N THR A 42 15.61 -0.88 32.45
CA THR A 42 15.17 0.15 31.48
C THR A 42 15.46 -0.27 30.04
N LEU A 43 16.54 -1.02 29.81
CA LEU A 43 16.84 -1.60 28.50
C LEU A 43 15.80 -2.66 28.11
N PHE A 44 15.36 -3.50 29.07
CA PHE A 44 14.28 -4.46 28.83
C PHE A 44 12.96 -3.77 28.48
N LEU A 45 12.59 -2.70 29.21
CA LEU A 45 11.37 -1.93 28.90
C LEU A 45 11.43 -1.23 27.54
N GLN A 46 12.61 -0.79 27.11
CA GLN A 46 12.79 -0.15 25.81
C GLN A 46 12.79 -1.14 24.63
N LEU A 47 13.28 -2.36 24.84
CA LEU A 47 13.30 -3.42 23.82
C LEU A 47 12.00 -4.25 23.79
N SER A 48 11.21 -4.25 24.86
CA SER A 48 9.92 -4.93 24.97
C SER A 48 8.97 -4.67 23.78
N PRO A 49 8.78 -3.43 23.29
CA PRO A 49 7.91 -3.18 22.14
C PRO A 49 8.41 -3.88 20.86
N LEU A 50 9.72 -3.92 20.63
CA LEU A 50 10.31 -4.60 19.48
C LEU A 50 10.13 -6.12 19.57
N PHE A 51 10.30 -6.69 20.76
CA PHE A 51 10.03 -8.11 21.01
C PHE A 51 8.54 -8.44 20.87
N LEU A 52 7.65 -7.54 21.28
CA LEU A 52 6.20 -7.69 21.09
C LEU A 52 5.84 -7.69 19.59
N PHE A 53 6.33 -6.72 18.81
CA PHE A 53 6.11 -6.69 17.36
C PHE A 53 6.68 -7.92 16.65
N LEU A 54 7.87 -8.36 17.04
CA LEU A 54 8.48 -9.58 16.54
C LEU A 54 7.63 -10.81 16.87
N GLY A 55 7.19 -10.93 18.12
CA GLY A 55 6.31 -12.00 18.59
C GLY A 55 4.99 -12.02 17.82
N LEU A 56 4.31 -10.89 17.69
CA LEU A 56 3.04 -10.77 16.95
C LEU A 56 3.20 -11.13 15.47
N SER A 57 4.32 -10.75 14.85
CA SER A 57 4.61 -11.11 13.46
C SER A 57 4.78 -12.63 13.28
N LEU A 58 5.49 -13.28 14.20
CA LEU A 58 5.67 -14.74 14.19
C LEU A 58 4.36 -15.48 14.52
N LEU A 59 3.57 -14.96 15.47
CA LEU A 59 2.26 -15.49 15.83
C LEU A 59 1.25 -15.40 14.68
N SER A 60 1.34 -14.37 13.82
CA SER A 60 0.48 -14.25 12.63
C SER A 60 0.66 -15.40 11.63
N SER A 61 1.82 -16.07 11.63
CA SER A 61 2.02 -17.25 10.78
C SER A 61 1.29 -18.50 11.32
N LEU A 62 1.00 -18.56 12.63
CA LEU A 62 0.32 -19.71 13.24
C LEU A 62 -1.18 -19.73 12.94
N THR A 63 -1.76 -18.58 12.63
CA THR A 63 -3.18 -18.44 12.27
C THR A 63 -3.41 -18.42 10.75
N TYR A 64 -2.34 -18.49 9.95
CA TYR A 64 -2.46 -18.53 8.49
C TYR A 64 -3.11 -19.86 8.06
N THR A 65 -4.37 -19.77 7.67
CA THR A 65 -5.09 -20.86 7.03
C THR A 65 -5.03 -20.64 5.53
N GLU A 66 -4.45 -21.61 4.82
CA GLU A 66 -4.42 -21.59 3.37
C GLU A 66 -5.85 -21.65 2.83
N PRO A 67 -6.22 -20.80 1.85
CA PRO A 67 -7.56 -20.81 1.29
C PRO A 67 -7.83 -22.12 0.54
N VAL A 68 -9.08 -22.59 0.58
CA VAL A 68 -9.51 -23.83 -0.08
C VAL A 68 -9.64 -23.70 -1.61
N SER A 69 -9.69 -22.47 -2.12
CA SER A 69 -9.89 -22.15 -3.54
C SER A 69 -8.90 -21.08 -4.02
N ASN A 70 -8.66 -21.06 -5.34
CA ASN A 70 -7.86 -20.02 -5.99
C ASN A 70 -8.48 -19.60 -7.33
N LEU A 71 -8.35 -18.32 -7.72
CA LEU A 71 -8.81 -17.83 -9.03
C LEU A 71 -7.85 -18.24 -10.16
N GLN A 72 -6.59 -18.54 -9.84
CA GLN A 72 -5.57 -18.95 -10.80
C GLN A 72 -5.26 -20.44 -10.69
N ARG A 73 -5.08 -21.09 -11.84
CA ARG A 73 -4.67 -22.50 -11.89
C ARG A 73 -3.25 -22.64 -11.32
N SER A 74 -3.03 -23.68 -10.54
CA SER A 74 -1.70 -24.05 -10.03
C SER A 74 -1.62 -25.56 -9.87
N LEU A 75 -0.42 -26.11 -9.67
CA LEU A 75 -0.23 -27.52 -9.32
C LEU A 75 -1.04 -27.91 -8.08
N LYS A 76 -1.23 -26.99 -7.14
CA LYS A 76 -2.03 -27.17 -5.91
C LYS A 76 -3.55 -27.09 -6.13
N TYR A 77 -3.98 -26.51 -7.25
CA TYR A 77 -5.38 -26.29 -7.59
C TYR A 77 -5.64 -26.73 -9.05
N PRO A 78 -5.71 -28.04 -9.32
CA PRO A 78 -5.79 -28.53 -10.70
C PRO A 78 -7.22 -28.53 -11.26
N HIS A 79 -8.24 -28.73 -10.41
CA HIS A 79 -9.64 -28.90 -10.83
C HIS A 79 -10.34 -27.56 -11.00
N GLN A 80 -10.91 -27.30 -12.19
CA GLN A 80 -11.63 -26.06 -12.50
C GLN A 80 -13.13 -26.17 -12.23
N TYR A 81 -13.72 -25.07 -11.77
CA TYR A 81 -15.15 -24.92 -11.48
C TYR A 81 -15.64 -23.54 -11.93
N LEU A 82 -16.95 -23.39 -12.05
CA LEU A 82 -17.62 -22.13 -12.37
C LEU A 82 -18.63 -21.79 -11.26
N THR A 83 -18.67 -20.53 -10.84
CA THR A 83 -19.67 -20.06 -9.88
C THR A 83 -21.05 -19.93 -10.53
N ARG A 84 -22.13 -20.11 -9.75
CA ARG A 84 -23.51 -20.09 -10.28
C ARG A 84 -23.96 -18.72 -10.80
N ASN A 85 -23.66 -17.63 -10.08
CA ASN A 85 -24.21 -16.32 -10.43
C ASN A 85 -23.38 -15.65 -11.51
N LEU A 86 -22.06 -15.57 -11.31
CA LEU A 86 -21.16 -14.82 -12.19
C LEU A 86 -20.43 -15.67 -13.22
N ASN A 87 -20.51 -17.01 -13.17
CA ASN A 87 -19.73 -17.91 -14.01
C ASN A 87 -18.21 -17.65 -13.92
N VAL A 88 -17.73 -17.31 -12.72
CA VAL A 88 -16.31 -17.05 -12.47
C VAL A 88 -15.57 -18.38 -12.39
N ARG A 89 -14.47 -18.50 -13.15
CA ARG A 89 -13.62 -19.69 -13.08
C ARG A 89 -12.75 -19.66 -11.83
N PHE A 90 -12.81 -20.74 -11.06
CA PHE A 90 -11.96 -20.95 -9.89
C PHE A 90 -11.48 -22.39 -9.83
N TYR A 91 -10.50 -22.64 -8.96
CA TYR A 91 -9.84 -23.92 -8.85
C TYR A 91 -9.80 -24.39 -7.40
N LEU A 92 -10.08 -25.68 -7.18
CA LEU A 92 -10.05 -26.32 -5.86
C LEU A 92 -8.83 -27.25 -5.73
N LYS A 93 -8.38 -27.41 -4.48
CA LYS A 93 -7.34 -28.38 -4.11
C LYS A 93 -7.89 -29.81 -4.23
N ASP A 94 -6.99 -30.75 -4.52
CA ASP A 94 -7.32 -32.18 -4.61
C ASP A 94 -8.00 -32.71 -3.33
N ASP A 95 -8.82 -33.77 -3.47
CA ASP A 95 -9.52 -34.50 -2.40
C ASP A 95 -10.68 -33.80 -1.66
N ILE A 96 -10.99 -32.55 -2.01
CA ILE A 96 -12.03 -31.75 -1.34
C ILE A 96 -13.40 -31.85 -2.05
N HIS A 97 -13.41 -31.93 -3.37
CA HIS A 97 -14.65 -31.86 -4.18
C HIS A 97 -15.64 -33.02 -3.92
N THR A 98 -15.16 -34.23 -3.62
CA THR A 98 -16.03 -35.39 -3.33
C THR A 98 -16.64 -35.35 -1.94
N LYS A 99 -16.14 -34.48 -1.05
CA LYS A 99 -16.52 -34.42 0.37
C LYS A 99 -17.35 -33.19 0.71
N LEU A 100 -17.54 -32.27 -0.23
CA LEU A 100 -18.21 -31.01 0.03
C LEU A 100 -19.73 -31.13 -0.05
N THR A 101 -20.39 -30.59 0.97
CA THR A 101 -21.84 -30.40 0.98
C THR A 101 -22.22 -29.23 0.08
N ASN A 102 -23.43 -29.25 -0.50
CA ASN A 102 -23.97 -28.11 -1.28
C ASN A 102 -23.90 -26.76 -0.55
N LYS A 103 -24.08 -26.76 0.77
CA LYS A 103 -23.98 -25.55 1.61
C LYS A 103 -22.55 -24.99 1.66
N GLU A 104 -21.56 -25.86 1.81
CA GLU A 104 -20.14 -25.47 1.84
C GLU A 104 -19.70 -24.96 0.46
N MET A 105 -20.19 -25.58 -0.61
CA MET A 105 -19.96 -25.13 -1.98
C MET A 105 -20.53 -23.73 -2.22
N LEU A 106 -21.74 -23.44 -1.74
CA LEU A 106 -22.32 -22.08 -1.78
C LEU A 106 -21.43 -21.06 -1.08
N THR A 107 -20.91 -21.37 0.11
CA THR A 107 -20.02 -20.48 0.85
C THR A 107 -18.72 -20.21 0.08
N ILE A 108 -18.15 -21.24 -0.56
CA ILE A 108 -16.95 -21.07 -1.39
C ILE A 108 -17.26 -20.23 -2.62
N GLU A 109 -18.35 -20.50 -3.34
CA GLU A 109 -18.73 -19.71 -4.52
C GLU A 109 -18.93 -18.23 -4.17
N THR A 110 -19.64 -17.92 -3.10
CA THR A 110 -19.82 -16.54 -2.63
C THR A 110 -18.48 -15.87 -2.32
N SER A 111 -17.57 -16.58 -1.63
CA SER A 111 -16.24 -16.06 -1.33
C SER A 111 -15.40 -15.81 -2.59
N VAL A 112 -15.48 -16.72 -3.57
CA VAL A 112 -14.81 -16.57 -4.88
C VAL A 112 -15.37 -15.37 -5.65
N GLU A 113 -16.70 -15.21 -5.69
CA GLU A 113 -17.35 -14.07 -6.36
C GLU A 113 -16.98 -12.74 -5.71
N GLU A 114 -16.93 -12.67 -4.38
CA GLU A 114 -16.48 -11.48 -3.65
C GLU A 114 -15.03 -11.12 -3.96
N LEU A 115 -14.12 -12.10 -3.94
CA LEU A 115 -12.71 -11.89 -4.30
C LEU A 115 -12.56 -11.43 -5.75
N TYR A 116 -13.33 -12.01 -6.67
CA TYR A 116 -13.34 -11.61 -8.08
C TYR A 116 -13.79 -10.16 -8.25
N LEU A 117 -14.90 -9.77 -7.62
CA LEU A 117 -15.44 -8.41 -7.68
C LEU A 117 -14.48 -7.40 -7.05
N ASN A 118 -13.85 -7.73 -5.93
CA ASN A 118 -12.85 -6.87 -5.29
C ASN A 118 -11.64 -6.66 -6.22
N ASN A 119 -11.13 -7.72 -6.85
CA ASN A 119 -10.04 -7.59 -7.82
C ASN A 119 -10.42 -6.74 -9.04
N LEU A 120 -11.64 -6.89 -9.56
CA LEU A 120 -12.17 -6.05 -10.64
C LEU A 120 -12.30 -4.59 -10.21
N LYS A 121 -12.77 -4.34 -8.99
CA LYS A 121 -12.88 -3.00 -8.40
C LYS A 121 -11.53 -2.32 -8.30
N GLU A 122 -10.54 -2.98 -7.72
CA GLU A 122 -9.17 -2.45 -7.63
C GLU A 122 -8.56 -2.19 -9.01
N SER A 123 -8.82 -3.08 -9.98
CA SER A 123 -8.36 -2.89 -11.37
C SER A 123 -9.06 -1.70 -12.04
N CYS A 124 -10.37 -1.56 -11.87
CA CYS A 124 -11.13 -0.42 -12.36
C CYS A 124 -10.65 0.91 -11.75
N LEU A 125 -10.37 0.95 -10.45
CA LEU A 125 -9.83 2.13 -9.78
C LEU A 125 -8.47 2.55 -10.39
N ARG A 126 -7.58 1.58 -10.66
CA ARG A 126 -6.30 1.84 -11.33
C ARG A 126 -6.48 2.35 -12.76
N GLU A 127 -7.34 1.72 -13.54
CA GLU A 127 -7.65 2.13 -14.92
C GLU A 127 -8.20 3.56 -14.97
N ARG A 128 -9.15 3.89 -14.08
CA ARG A 128 -9.75 5.22 -14.00
C ARG A 128 -8.75 6.27 -13.55
N ALA A 129 -7.94 5.97 -12.53
CA ALA A 129 -6.89 6.86 -12.08
C ALA A 129 -5.85 7.12 -13.19
N TYR A 130 -5.45 6.09 -13.93
CA TYR A 130 -4.57 6.25 -15.09
C TYR A 130 -5.20 7.16 -16.16
N LYS A 131 -6.47 6.92 -16.50
CA LYS A 131 -7.24 7.72 -17.45
C LYS A 131 -7.31 9.20 -17.03
N GLU A 132 -7.69 9.45 -15.77
CA GLU A 132 -7.78 10.79 -15.18
C GLU A 132 -6.42 11.50 -15.17
N ASN A 133 -5.35 10.79 -14.80
CA ASN A 133 -4.00 11.35 -14.78
C ASN A 133 -3.52 11.78 -16.17
N VAL A 134 -3.74 10.96 -17.20
CA VAL A 134 -3.40 11.33 -18.59
C VAL A 134 -4.17 12.57 -19.05
N MET A 135 -5.48 12.62 -18.76
CA MET A 135 -6.30 13.80 -19.07
C MET A 135 -5.84 15.04 -18.30
N TRP A 136 -5.42 14.90 -17.05
CA TRP A 136 -4.95 15.99 -16.21
C TRP A 136 -3.61 16.54 -16.70
N LEU A 137 -2.63 15.68 -16.98
CA LEU A 137 -1.33 16.07 -17.55
C LEU A 137 -1.49 16.81 -18.87
N GLY A 138 -2.41 16.36 -19.74
CA GLY A 138 -2.71 17.06 -20.99
C GLY A 138 -3.20 18.49 -20.77
N ARG A 139 -4.01 18.73 -19.74
CA ARG A 139 -4.47 20.10 -19.39
C ARG A 139 -3.34 20.93 -18.78
N LEU A 140 -2.52 20.34 -17.92
CA LEU A 140 -1.40 21.02 -17.26
C LEU A 140 -0.38 21.55 -18.28
N TYR A 141 -0.02 20.74 -19.27
CA TYR A 141 0.97 21.11 -20.29
C TYR A 141 0.37 21.83 -21.51
N GLY A 142 -0.94 22.09 -21.55
CA GLY A 142 -1.63 22.64 -22.73
C GLY A 142 -1.60 21.68 -23.95
N ASN A 143 -1.32 20.40 -23.74
CA ASN A 143 -1.26 19.40 -24.80
C ASN A 143 -2.66 18.77 -25.02
N HIS A 144 -3.43 19.38 -25.92
CA HIS A 144 -4.79 18.91 -26.26
C HIS A 144 -4.81 17.48 -26.82
N LYS A 145 -3.77 17.04 -27.55
CA LYS A 145 -3.69 15.66 -28.07
C LYS A 145 -3.55 14.66 -26.93
N LEU A 146 -2.76 14.98 -25.90
CA LEU A 146 -2.61 14.14 -24.72
C LEU A 146 -3.91 14.06 -23.90
N ALA A 147 -4.59 15.20 -23.72
CA ALA A 147 -5.89 15.22 -23.05
C ALA A 147 -6.96 14.41 -23.82
N GLN A 148 -6.95 14.48 -25.15
CA GLN A 148 -7.83 13.71 -26.00
C GLN A 148 -7.52 12.20 -25.95
N LYS A 149 -6.24 11.83 -26.01
CA LYS A 149 -5.81 10.44 -25.78
C LYS A 149 -6.32 9.92 -24.45
N GLY A 150 -6.26 10.74 -23.39
CA GLY A 150 -6.83 10.39 -22.09
C GLY A 150 -8.34 10.09 -22.14
N ARG A 151 -9.13 10.81 -22.95
CA ARG A 151 -10.58 10.53 -23.10
C ARG A 151 -10.86 9.19 -23.79
N GLU A 152 -10.03 8.85 -24.77
CA GLU A 152 -10.14 7.64 -25.59
C GLU A 152 -9.66 6.37 -24.88
N LEU A 153 -8.96 6.50 -23.73
CA LEU A 153 -8.57 5.33 -22.94
C LEU A 153 -9.79 4.53 -22.49
N GLU A 154 -9.79 3.24 -22.78
CA GLU A 154 -10.82 2.30 -22.34
C GLU A 154 -10.58 1.88 -20.88
N THR A 155 -11.66 1.47 -20.22
CA THR A 155 -11.65 0.97 -18.84
C THR A 155 -12.33 -0.40 -18.77
N PRO A 156 -11.75 -1.43 -19.40
CA PRO A 156 -12.40 -2.73 -19.57
C PRO A 156 -12.72 -3.43 -18.23
N SER A 157 -11.92 -3.20 -17.18
CA SER A 157 -12.21 -3.75 -15.86
C SER A 157 -13.44 -3.09 -15.24
N CYS A 158 -13.61 -1.78 -15.44
CA CYS A 158 -14.81 -1.07 -15.00
C CYS A 158 -16.07 -1.55 -15.73
N ASP A 159 -15.97 -1.76 -17.05
CA ASP A 159 -17.10 -2.26 -17.85
C ASP A 159 -17.49 -3.67 -17.42
N THR A 160 -16.51 -4.53 -17.13
CA THR A 160 -16.73 -5.89 -16.65
C THR A 160 -17.34 -5.89 -15.24
N LEU A 161 -16.87 -5.02 -14.36
CA LEU A 161 -17.43 -4.84 -13.02
C LEU A 161 -18.89 -4.40 -13.08
N SER A 162 -19.22 -3.44 -13.93
CA SER A 162 -20.61 -2.98 -14.13
C SER A 162 -21.50 -4.11 -14.65
N ARG A 163 -21.03 -4.88 -15.65
CA ARG A 163 -21.75 -6.07 -16.14
C ARG A 163 -21.98 -7.12 -15.05
N ALA A 164 -20.99 -7.35 -14.20
CA ALA A 164 -21.10 -8.30 -13.09
C ALA A 164 -22.15 -7.85 -12.06
N TYR A 165 -22.15 -6.58 -11.66
CA TYR A 165 -23.17 -6.04 -10.75
C TYR A 165 -24.58 -6.10 -11.35
N ASN A 166 -24.73 -5.79 -12.64
CA ASN A 166 -26.03 -5.89 -13.31
C ASN A 166 -26.55 -7.33 -13.33
N LYS A 167 -25.66 -8.32 -13.53
CA LYS A 167 -26.03 -9.73 -13.49
C LYS A 167 -26.47 -10.16 -12.07
N LEU A 168 -25.79 -9.68 -11.03
CA LEU A 168 -26.18 -9.96 -9.64
C LEU A 168 -27.50 -9.29 -9.25
N ALA A 169 -27.80 -8.12 -9.81
CA ALA A 169 -29.09 -7.45 -9.58
C ALA A 169 -30.28 -8.17 -10.24
N SER A 170 -30.03 -9.10 -11.17
CA SER A 170 -31.06 -9.88 -11.88
C SER A 170 -31.32 -11.28 -11.33
N VAL A 171 -30.57 -11.70 -10.29
CA VAL A 171 -30.70 -12.99 -9.61
C VAL A 171 -31.47 -12.80 -8.32
#